data_AF-G6YTC7-F1
#
_entry.id   AF-G6YTC7-F1
#
_cell.length_a   1.000
_cell.length_b   1.000
_cell.length_c   1.000
_cell.angle_alpha   90.00
_cell.angle_beta   90.00
_cell.angle_gamma   90.00
#
_symmetry.space_group_name_H-M   'P 1'
#
loop_
_entity.id
_entity.type
_entity.pdbx_description
1 polymer ?
#
loop_
_entity_poly.entity_id
_entity_poly.type
_entity_poly.pdbx_seq_one_letter_code
_entity_poly.pdbx_strand_id
1 'polypeptide(L)'
;MLRAMALIFTLSVLAVPAQSQVFRCEKDGNTVFSDQPCGEDAESLELRDNRIGGSFNQNLPVQESPDPEEQTEESEQEKEAGTCRFINSTDLRRYLVREQVVRGMTRDNVRRAFGNPPETYTSPQEVWIYQTRYYGALYELTYVYFRDGCVERVEYRKP
;
A
#
# COMPACT_ATOMS: atom_id res chain seq x y z
N MET A 1 33.55 -29.48 -48.19
CA MET A 1 32.62 -29.40 -47.04
C MET A 1 33.31 -28.99 -45.74
N LEU A 2 34.55 -29.45 -45.43
CA LEU A 2 35.31 -29.01 -44.24
C LEU A 2 35.56 -27.49 -44.13
N ARG A 3 35.75 -26.77 -45.26
CA ARG A 3 35.98 -25.32 -45.25
C ARG A 3 34.76 -24.47 -44.88
N ALA A 4 33.55 -24.94 -45.21
CA ALA A 4 32.31 -24.24 -44.85
C ALA A 4 31.99 -24.40 -43.35
N MET A 5 32.35 -25.55 -42.78
CA MET A 5 32.15 -25.84 -41.35
C MET A 5 33.10 -25.02 -40.47
N ALA A 6 34.33 -24.77 -40.92
CA ALA A 6 35.28 -23.89 -40.24
C ALA A 6 34.83 -22.41 -40.21
N LEU A 7 34.15 -21.95 -41.26
CA LEU A 7 33.68 -20.56 -41.37
C LEU A 7 32.46 -20.26 -40.49
N ILE A 8 31.62 -21.27 -40.24
CA ILE A 8 30.45 -21.15 -39.35
C ILE A 8 30.91 -21.13 -37.89
N PHE A 9 31.95 -21.90 -37.55
CA PHE A 9 32.49 -21.95 -36.18
C PHE A 9 33.24 -20.66 -35.79
N THR A 10 33.92 -19.99 -36.73
CA THR A 10 34.54 -18.68 -36.46
C THR A 10 33.52 -17.55 -36.31
N LEU A 11 32.34 -17.64 -36.93
CA LEU A 11 31.31 -16.62 -36.80
C LEU A 11 30.55 -16.68 -35.46
N SER A 12 30.60 -17.81 -34.74
CA SER A 12 29.88 -17.99 -33.47
C SER A 12 30.61 -17.41 -32.24
N VAL A 13 31.89 -17.07 -32.37
CA VAL A 13 32.76 -16.66 -31.24
C VAL A 13 32.73 -15.14 -30.99
N LEU A 14 32.13 -14.35 -31.89
CA LEU A 14 32.08 -12.88 -31.79
C LEU A 14 30.84 -12.33 -31.05
N ALA A 15 30.03 -13.18 -30.42
CA ALA A 15 28.93 -12.73 -29.56
C ALA A 15 29.48 -12.26 -28.20
N VAL A 16 30.16 -11.11 -28.18
CA VAL A 16 30.56 -10.44 -26.94
C VAL A 16 29.28 -9.93 -26.25
N PRO A 17 29.05 -10.24 -24.96
CA PRO A 17 27.91 -9.70 -24.24
C PRO A 17 28.07 -8.17 -24.16
N ALA A 18 27.15 -7.43 -24.76
CA ALA A 18 27.06 -5.99 -24.58
C ALA A 18 26.63 -5.72 -23.12
N GLN A 19 27.61 -5.43 -22.26
CA GLN A 19 27.35 -4.93 -20.91
C GLN A 19 26.88 -3.47 -21.09
N SER A 20 25.60 -3.20 -20.82
CA SER A 20 25.06 -1.83 -20.88
C SER A 20 25.52 -1.05 -19.65
N GLN A 21 26.72 -0.49 -19.70
CA GLN A 21 27.20 0.47 -18.70
C GLN A 21 26.88 1.89 -19.18
N VAL A 22 26.42 2.74 -18.26
CA VAL A 22 26.17 4.16 -18.56
C VAL A 22 27.28 4.97 -17.92
N PHE A 23 27.90 5.84 -18.70
CA PHE A 23 28.96 6.74 -18.28
C PHE A 23 28.41 8.16 -18.13
N ARG A 24 28.80 8.83 -17.05
CA ARG A 24 28.56 10.26 -16.84
C ARG A 24 29.76 11.03 -17.37
N CYS A 25 29.47 12.07 -18.16
CA CYS A 25 30.46 12.87 -18.86
C CYS A 25 30.15 14.35 -18.70
N GLU A 26 31.19 15.20 -18.75
CA GLU A 26 31.02 16.65 -18.82
C GLU A 26 31.46 17.13 -20.21
N LYS A 27 30.55 17.76 -20.95
CA LYS A 27 30.82 18.30 -22.30
C LYS A 27 30.30 19.72 -22.40
N ASP A 28 31.18 20.66 -22.71
CA ASP A 28 30.86 22.09 -22.84
C ASP A 28 30.14 22.67 -21.60
N GLY A 29 30.52 22.18 -20.40
CA GLY A 29 29.91 22.57 -19.13
C GLY A 29 28.55 21.92 -18.83
N ASN A 30 28.11 20.95 -19.65
CA ASN A 30 26.87 20.20 -19.44
C ASN A 30 27.16 18.72 -19.17
N THR A 31 26.47 18.17 -18.17
CA THR A 31 26.49 16.73 -17.93
C THR A 31 25.72 15.98 -19.04
N VAL A 32 26.39 15.04 -19.69
CA VAL A 32 25.80 14.15 -20.71
C VAL A 32 26.04 12.69 -20.34
N PHE A 33 25.13 11.81 -20.77
CA PHE A 33 25.21 10.37 -20.51
C PHE A 33 25.46 9.60 -21.80
N SER A 34 26.32 8.60 -21.73
CA SER A 34 26.75 7.79 -22.88
C SER A 34 26.79 6.31 -22.51
N ASP A 35 26.50 5.44 -23.46
CA ASP A 35 26.67 3.98 -23.36
C ASP A 35 28.12 3.53 -23.71
N GLN A 36 28.98 4.49 -24.07
CA GLN A 36 30.42 4.31 -24.30
C GLN A 36 31.25 5.33 -23.50
N PRO A 37 32.48 4.99 -23.08
CA PRO A 37 33.38 5.95 -22.45
C PRO A 37 33.62 7.17 -23.34
N CYS A 38 33.37 8.35 -22.79
CA CYS A 38 33.38 9.64 -23.49
C CYS A 38 34.72 10.40 -23.41
N GLY A 39 35.68 9.90 -22.61
CA GLY A 39 36.97 10.55 -22.36
C GLY A 39 37.67 9.95 -21.14
N GLU A 40 38.79 10.55 -20.75
CA GLU A 40 39.59 10.08 -19.60
C GLU A 40 38.87 10.31 -18.25
N ASP A 41 37.97 11.30 -18.19
CA ASP A 41 37.17 11.61 -17.00
C ASP A 41 35.81 10.91 -16.99
N ALA A 42 35.64 9.83 -17.77
CA ALA A 42 34.37 9.09 -17.84
C ALA A 42 34.13 8.30 -16.55
N GLU A 43 33.11 8.68 -15.77
CA GLU A 43 32.71 7.96 -14.56
C GLU A 43 31.62 6.92 -14.89
N SER A 44 31.84 5.65 -14.54
CA SER A 44 30.82 4.60 -14.68
C SER A 44 29.73 4.76 -13.62
N LEU A 45 28.48 4.82 -14.06
CA LEU A 45 27.31 4.91 -13.18
C LEU A 45 26.64 3.54 -13.04
N GLU A 46 26.61 3.01 -11.83
CA GLU A 46 25.81 1.83 -11.47
C GLU A 46 24.33 2.22 -11.38
N LEU A 47 23.55 1.82 -12.39
CA LEU A 47 22.11 2.02 -12.38
C LEU A 47 21.43 0.97 -11.49
N ARG A 48 20.75 1.43 -10.44
CA ARG A 48 19.93 0.56 -9.60
C ARG A 48 18.69 0.13 -10.39
N ASP A 49 18.52 -1.18 -10.57
CA ASP A 49 17.37 -1.75 -11.28
C ASP A 49 16.07 -1.49 -10.50
N ASN A 50 15.26 -0.56 -10.99
CA ASN A 50 13.94 -0.25 -10.43
C ASN A 50 12.86 -1.01 -11.20
N ARG A 51 12.91 -2.34 -11.22
CA ARG A 51 11.84 -3.17 -11.79
C ARG A 51 10.50 -2.84 -11.15
N ILE A 52 9.53 -2.48 -12.00
CA ILE A 52 8.13 -2.30 -11.61
C ILE A 52 7.59 -3.67 -11.20
N GLY A 53 7.28 -3.83 -9.90
CA GLY A 53 6.86 -5.10 -9.30
C GLY A 53 7.71 -5.59 -8.12
N GLY A 54 8.65 -4.79 -7.60
CA GLY A 54 9.44 -5.13 -6.41
C GLY A 54 8.66 -5.08 -5.08
N SER A 55 9.24 -5.66 -4.02
CA SER A 55 8.73 -5.55 -2.66
C SER A 55 9.01 -4.15 -2.09
N PHE A 56 8.07 -3.58 -1.33
CA PHE A 56 8.14 -2.22 -0.80
C PHE A 56 9.40 -1.89 0.02
N ASN A 57 10.14 -2.91 0.50
CA ASN A 57 11.33 -2.73 1.33
C ASN A 57 12.66 -2.58 0.56
N GLN A 58 12.67 -2.58 -0.78
CA GLN A 58 13.93 -2.62 -1.55
C GLN A 58 14.67 -1.26 -1.65
N ASN A 59 14.02 -0.17 -1.25
CA ASN A 59 14.57 1.20 -1.31
C ASN A 59 14.33 2.01 -0.03
N LEU A 60 14.06 1.33 1.09
CA LEU A 60 13.99 2.01 2.38
C LEU A 60 15.42 2.18 2.92
N PRO A 61 15.74 3.31 3.58
CA PRO A 61 16.96 3.40 4.37
C PRO A 61 16.99 2.25 5.37
N VAL A 62 18.20 1.79 5.74
CA VAL A 62 18.37 0.75 6.76
C VAL A 62 17.60 1.20 8.00
N GLN A 63 16.51 0.49 8.30
CA GLN A 63 15.83 0.68 9.56
C GLN A 63 16.78 0.14 10.63
N GLU A 64 17.31 1.05 11.44
CA GLU A 64 18.02 0.68 12.65
C GLU A 64 17.06 -0.21 13.45
N SER A 65 17.54 -1.42 13.77
CA SER A 65 16.72 -2.37 14.52
C SER A 65 16.39 -1.73 15.86
N PRO A 66 15.10 -1.62 16.25
CA PRO A 66 14.76 -0.98 17.50
C PRO A 66 15.45 -1.72 18.64
N ASP A 67 16.06 -0.95 19.54
CA ASP A 67 16.72 -1.49 20.73
C ASP A 67 15.72 -2.42 21.45
N PRO A 68 16.14 -3.61 21.93
CA PRO A 68 15.22 -4.55 22.59
C PRO A 68 14.50 -3.95 23.80
N GLU A 69 15.03 -2.86 24.37
CA GLU A 69 14.44 -2.14 25.49
C GLU A 69 13.22 -1.30 25.06
N GLU A 70 13.12 -0.82 23.82
CA GLU A 70 11.94 -0.09 23.32
C GLU A 70 10.76 -1.02 22.94
N GLN A 71 11.01 -2.31 22.71
CA GLN A 71 9.94 -3.28 22.38
C GLN A 71 9.10 -3.68 23.59
N THR A 72 9.58 -3.44 24.81
CA THR A 72 8.82 -3.79 26.01
C THR A 72 7.77 -2.72 26.32
N GLU A 73 8.03 -1.45 26.01
CA GLU A 73 7.13 -0.34 26.33
C GLU A 73 6.03 -0.10 25.28
N GLU A 74 6.22 -0.51 24.02
CA GLU A 74 5.22 -0.28 22.97
C GLU A 74 4.04 -1.28 23.00
N SER A 75 4.19 -2.39 23.72
CA SER A 75 3.12 -3.39 23.90
C SER A 75 2.25 -3.17 25.15
N GLU A 76 2.71 -2.34 26.10
CA GLU A 76 2.00 -2.04 27.35
C GLU A 76 1.31 -0.67 27.36
N GLN A 77 1.40 0.10 26.27
CA GLN A 77 0.46 1.18 26.00
C GLN A 77 -0.88 0.62 25.49
N GLU A 78 -1.55 -0.14 26.35
CA GLU A 78 -3.01 -0.03 26.54
C GLU A 78 -3.30 1.43 26.93
N LYS A 79 -3.19 2.36 25.96
CA LYS A 79 -3.76 3.69 26.08
C LYS A 79 -5.23 3.45 26.36
N GLU A 80 -5.68 3.89 27.54
CA GLU A 80 -7.07 3.97 27.97
C GLU A 80 -8.03 3.82 26.79
N ALA A 81 -8.62 2.63 26.67
CA ALA A 81 -9.22 2.15 25.42
C ALA A 81 -10.46 2.97 25.02
N GLY A 82 -10.21 4.13 24.41
CA GLY A 82 -11.24 4.95 23.80
C GLY A 82 -12.00 4.16 22.74
N THR A 83 -13.26 4.52 22.51
CA THR A 83 -14.13 3.82 21.53
C THR A 83 -13.50 3.78 20.13
N CYS A 84 -12.68 4.78 19.79
CA CYS A 84 -11.95 4.89 18.55
C CYS A 84 -10.70 4.00 18.52
N ARG A 85 -10.80 2.86 17.84
CA ARG A 85 -9.66 1.98 17.58
C ARG A 85 -8.86 2.47 16.36
N PHE A 86 -7.54 2.36 16.40
CA PHE A 86 -6.72 2.52 15.20
C PHE A 86 -7.07 1.44 14.15
N ILE A 87 -7.34 1.86 12.91
CA ILE A 87 -7.60 0.97 11.78
C ILE A 87 -6.65 1.38 10.65
N ASN A 88 -5.77 0.46 10.24
CA ASN A 88 -4.84 0.72 9.13
C ASN A 88 -5.61 1.02 7.82
N SER A 89 -5.02 1.83 6.94
CA SER A 89 -5.63 2.26 5.67
C SER A 89 -6.04 1.10 4.76
N THR A 90 -5.27 0.00 4.74
CA THR A 90 -5.56 -1.20 3.95
C THR A 90 -6.83 -1.88 4.43
N ASP A 91 -6.95 -2.06 5.75
CA ASP A 91 -8.12 -2.64 6.38
C ASP A 91 -9.35 -1.74 6.24
N LEU A 92 -9.18 -0.44 6.48
CA LEU A 92 -10.24 0.53 6.31
C LEU A 92 -10.79 0.46 4.88
N ARG A 93 -9.93 0.52 3.86
CA ARG A 93 -10.36 0.40 2.45
C ARG A 93 -11.11 -0.90 2.20
N ARG A 94 -10.60 -2.03 2.71
CA ARG A 94 -11.24 -3.34 2.57
C ARG A 94 -12.64 -3.36 3.17
N TYR A 95 -12.84 -2.78 4.35
CA TYR A 95 -14.15 -2.71 4.98
C TYR A 95 -15.12 -1.82 4.19
N LEU A 96 -14.67 -0.64 3.73
CA LEU A 96 -15.52 0.27 2.97
C LEU A 96 -16.02 -0.35 1.66
N VAL A 97 -15.13 -1.00 0.90
CA VAL A 97 -15.48 -1.66 -0.37
C VAL A 97 -16.43 -2.84 -0.17
N ARG A 98 -16.35 -3.51 0.99
CA ARG A 98 -17.24 -4.62 1.33
C ARG A 98 -18.53 -4.17 2.00
N GLU A 99 -18.76 -2.86 2.12
CA GLU A 99 -19.89 -2.30 2.86
C GLU A 99 -19.94 -2.90 4.27
N GLN A 100 -18.84 -2.76 5.02
CA GLN A 100 -18.72 -3.30 6.38
C GLN A 100 -18.43 -2.19 7.37
N VAL A 101 -19.19 -2.18 8.46
CA VAL A 101 -18.96 -1.31 9.62
C VAL A 101 -18.48 -2.15 10.78
N VAL A 102 -17.34 -1.77 11.36
CA VAL A 102 -16.72 -2.45 12.50
C VAL A 102 -16.49 -1.48 13.66
N ARG A 103 -16.36 -2.02 14.87
CA ARG A 103 -16.03 -1.25 16.07
C ARG A 103 -14.78 -0.38 15.86
N GLY A 104 -14.87 0.86 16.31
CA GLY A 104 -13.81 1.86 16.20
C GLY A 104 -13.83 2.70 14.93
N MET A 105 -14.68 2.39 13.94
CA MET A 105 -14.87 3.26 12.79
C MET A 105 -15.45 4.62 13.19
N THR A 106 -15.04 5.70 12.51
CA THR A 106 -15.63 7.03 12.70
C THR A 106 -16.98 7.13 11.98
N ARG A 107 -17.77 8.15 12.32
CA ARG A 107 -19.02 8.51 11.60
C ARG A 107 -18.81 8.61 10.08
N ASP A 108 -17.72 9.22 9.65
CA ASP A 108 -17.43 9.38 8.23
C ASP A 108 -17.05 8.07 7.55
N ASN A 109 -16.41 7.15 8.27
CA ASN A 109 -16.18 5.80 7.77
C ASN A 109 -17.51 5.06 7.57
N VAL A 110 -18.44 5.19 8.52
CA VAL A 110 -19.78 4.58 8.44
C VAL A 110 -20.55 5.14 7.25
N ARG A 111 -20.56 6.47 7.04
CA ARG A 111 -21.21 7.08 5.86
C ARG A 111 -20.58 6.63 4.55
N ARG A 112 -19.27 6.42 4.52
CA ARG A 112 -18.59 5.91 3.31
C ARG A 112 -18.89 4.43 3.04
N ALA A 113 -19.16 3.64 4.08
CA ALA A 113 -19.49 2.22 3.95
C ALA A 113 -20.96 1.98 3.60
N PHE A 114 -21.88 2.61 4.35
CA PHE A 114 -23.32 2.36 4.25
C PHE A 114 -24.11 3.51 3.61
N GLY A 115 -23.49 4.64 3.34
CA GLY A 115 -24.17 5.86 2.91
C GLY A 115 -24.78 6.65 4.08
N ASN A 116 -25.60 7.64 3.74
CA ASN A 116 -26.30 8.44 4.74
C ASN A 116 -27.36 7.61 5.46
N PRO A 117 -27.41 7.65 6.80
CA PRO A 117 -28.41 6.90 7.54
C PRO A 117 -29.82 7.45 7.27
N PRO A 118 -30.80 6.58 6.94
CA PRO A 118 -32.20 6.97 6.83
C PRO A 118 -32.77 7.57 8.11
N GLU A 119 -32.30 7.09 9.26
CA GLU A 119 -32.83 7.45 10.57
C GLU A 119 -31.69 7.53 11.59
N THR A 120 -31.71 8.59 12.40
CA THR A 120 -30.71 8.82 13.47
C THR A 120 -31.39 9.29 14.75
N TYR A 121 -30.91 8.79 15.87
CA TYR A 121 -31.27 9.24 17.20
C TYR A 121 -30.00 9.67 17.94
N THR A 122 -30.09 10.72 18.74
CA THR A 122 -28.93 11.29 19.46
C THR A 122 -29.01 11.12 20.98
N SER A 123 -30.16 10.71 21.51
CA SER A 123 -30.41 10.56 22.95
C SER A 123 -31.21 9.29 23.23
N PRO A 124 -30.89 8.51 24.29
CA PRO A 124 -29.82 8.73 25.29
C PRO A 124 -28.41 8.38 24.78
N GLN A 125 -28.32 7.64 23.69
CA GLN A 125 -27.07 7.31 22.99
C GLN A 125 -27.28 7.54 21.50
N GLU A 126 -26.24 8.01 20.81
CA GLU A 126 -26.30 8.17 19.37
C GLU A 126 -26.36 6.83 18.66
N VAL A 127 -27.41 6.64 17.84
CA VAL A 127 -27.60 5.44 17.03
C VAL A 127 -28.08 5.83 15.64
N TRP A 128 -27.48 5.20 14.63
CA TRP A 128 -27.91 5.31 13.24
C TRP A 128 -28.54 3.98 12.80
N ILE A 129 -29.67 4.06 12.11
CA ILE A 129 -30.46 2.89 11.71
C ILE A 129 -30.49 2.81 10.19
N TYR A 130 -30.06 1.68 9.65
CA TYR A 130 -30.06 1.36 8.23
C TYR A 130 -31.06 0.25 7.94
N GLN A 131 -31.69 0.32 6.76
CA GLN A 131 -32.70 -0.64 6.33
C GLN A 131 -32.27 -1.30 5.03
N THR A 132 -32.17 -2.62 5.02
CA THR A 132 -31.94 -3.41 3.82
C THR A 132 -33.27 -3.96 3.32
N ARG A 133 -33.64 -3.65 2.09
CA ARG A 133 -34.90 -4.13 1.48
C ARG A 133 -34.60 -5.07 0.31
N TYR A 134 -35.33 -6.18 0.26
CA TYR A 134 -35.24 -7.17 -0.81
C TYR A 134 -36.63 -7.39 -1.42
N TYR A 135 -36.77 -7.14 -2.73
CA TYR A 135 -38.06 -7.11 -3.43
C TYR A 135 -39.16 -6.29 -2.72
N GLY A 136 -38.79 -5.14 -2.15
CA GLY A 136 -39.71 -4.24 -1.46
C GLY A 136 -40.06 -4.62 -0.01
N ALA A 137 -39.76 -5.85 0.40
CA ALA A 137 -39.87 -6.28 1.79
C ALA A 137 -38.66 -5.80 2.60
N LEU A 138 -38.87 -5.41 3.87
CA LEU A 138 -37.78 -5.21 4.82
C LEU A 138 -37.12 -6.56 5.06
N TYR A 139 -35.80 -6.63 4.93
CA TYR A 139 -35.02 -7.86 5.10
C TYR A 139 -34.15 -7.79 6.37
N GLU A 140 -33.60 -6.62 6.68
CA GLU A 140 -32.74 -6.40 7.83
C GLU A 140 -32.76 -4.95 8.29
N LEU A 141 -32.67 -4.74 9.60
CA LEU A 141 -32.40 -3.47 10.26
C LEU A 141 -31.02 -3.52 10.90
N THR A 142 -30.17 -2.59 10.54
CA THR A 142 -28.81 -2.49 11.09
C THR A 142 -28.69 -1.25 11.97
N TYR A 143 -28.41 -1.47 13.24
CA TYR A 143 -28.24 -0.42 14.25
C TYR A 143 -26.75 -0.21 14.50
N VAL A 144 -26.28 1.02 14.29
CA VAL A 144 -24.89 1.41 14.53
C VAL A 144 -24.86 2.38 15.71
N TYR A 145 -24.34 1.93 16.84
CA TYR A 145 -24.25 2.72 18.07
C TYR A 145 -22.91 3.44 18.14
N PHE A 146 -22.94 4.72 18.49
CA PHE A 146 -21.76 5.55 18.62
C PHE A 146 -21.48 5.91 20.07
N ARG A 147 -20.19 6.04 20.38
CA ARG A 147 -19.66 6.64 21.60
C ARG A 147 -18.36 7.36 21.25
N ASP A 148 -18.19 8.57 21.77
CA ASP A 148 -17.01 9.41 21.49
C ASP A 148 -16.76 9.65 19.98
N GLY A 149 -17.82 9.62 19.17
CA GLY A 149 -17.75 9.78 17.71
C GLY A 149 -17.26 8.56 16.92
N CYS A 150 -17.09 7.42 17.57
CA CYS A 150 -16.72 6.16 16.95
C CYS A 150 -17.76 5.07 17.21
N VAL A 151 -17.79 4.07 16.33
CA VAL A 151 -18.68 2.92 16.43
C VAL A 151 -18.30 2.11 17.66
N GLU A 152 -19.23 2.02 18.60
CA GLU A 152 -19.12 1.18 19.77
C GLU A 152 -19.58 -0.24 19.45
N ARG A 153 -20.75 -0.36 18.80
CA ARG A 153 -21.44 -1.63 18.56
C ARG A 153 -22.29 -1.56 17.29
N VAL A 154 -22.42 -2.68 16.60
CA VAL A 154 -23.31 -2.87 15.44
C VAL A 154 -24.22 -4.05 15.72
N GLU A 155 -25.53 -3.89 15.53
CA GLU A 155 -26.52 -4.96 15.64
C GLU A 155 -27.29 -5.14 14.35
N TYR A 156 -27.38 -6.38 13.89
CA TYR A 156 -28.20 -6.77 12.73
C TYR A 156 -29.45 -7.46 13.25
N ARG A 157 -30.62 -6.91 12.92
CA ARG A 157 -31.92 -7.45 13.33
C ARG A 157 -32.72 -7.82 12.10
N LYS A 158 -33.18 -9.07 12.05
CA LYS A 158 -34.22 -9.45 11.10
C LYS A 158 -35.55 -8.82 11.54
N PRO A 159 -36.42 -8.43 10.59
CA PRO A 159 -37.72 -7.86 10.89
C PRO A 159 -38.63 -8.84 11.65
#